data_AF-A0A8K0PP57-F1
#
_entry.id   AF-A0A8K0PP57-F1
#
_cell.length_a   1.000
_cell.length_b   1.000
_cell.length_c   1.000
_cell.angle_alpha   90.00
_cell.angle_beta   90.00
_cell.angle_gamma   90.00
#
_symmetry.space_group_name_H-M   'P 1'
#
loop_
_entity.id
_entity.type
_entity.pdbx_description
1 polymer ?
#
loop_
_entity_poly.entity_id
_entity_poly.type
_entity_poly.pdbx_seq_one_letter_code
_entity_poly.pdbx_strand_id
1 'polypeptide(L)'
;MDANPLLHAQFPSPTGLAGLRQFLESEVSEHVASLGDGPLPSSSTEGGSVGEGQGYGGGGISVARDVERGVIVGYIRWDVEVKSDSPGNAENSKAKLESGDIRFVEGCRPEFLEGYATLAEEAKGRCFNESNHYCLTFVCIDPAWQGRGAGALLTRYVLDLAAADGLPVYLESTEVAVPLYRKLGFRVLDGFEMRIPRLGPADASVAEVGGGEEEGWYREKCMLWTPPSKADGDV
;
A
#
# COMPACT_ATOMS: atom_id res chain seq x y z
N MET A 1 0.37 -7.06 -15.43
CA MET A 1 0.92 -6.73 -14.10
C MET A 1 2.36 -6.23 -14.24
N ASP A 2 2.71 -5.58 -15.37
CA ASP A 2 4.10 -5.23 -15.71
C ASP A 2 4.58 -3.90 -15.09
N ALA A 3 3.85 -3.37 -14.09
CA ALA A 3 4.06 -2.01 -13.61
C ALA A 3 4.91 -1.92 -12.33
N ASN A 4 5.10 -3.02 -11.58
CA ASN A 4 5.95 -3.03 -10.40
C ASN A 4 7.13 -4.00 -10.59
N PRO A 5 8.35 -3.50 -10.90
CA PRO A 5 9.55 -4.32 -11.02
C PRO A 5 9.94 -5.06 -9.73
N LEU A 6 9.47 -4.64 -8.56
CA LEU A 6 9.73 -5.40 -7.34
C LEU A 6 8.95 -6.72 -7.34
N LEU A 7 7.78 -6.74 -7.96
CA LEU A 7 6.91 -7.90 -7.93
C LEU A 7 7.52 -9.11 -8.66
N HIS A 8 8.27 -8.89 -9.74
CA HIS A 8 8.97 -10.00 -10.41
C HIS A 8 10.15 -10.54 -9.59
N ALA A 9 10.74 -9.71 -8.72
CA ALA A 9 11.79 -10.15 -7.83
C ALA A 9 11.21 -10.96 -6.67
N GLN A 10 10.06 -10.56 -6.13
CA GLN A 10 9.37 -11.24 -5.03
C GLN A 10 8.66 -12.52 -5.49
N PHE A 11 8.08 -12.53 -6.70
CA PHE A 11 7.32 -13.64 -7.27
C PHE A 11 7.70 -13.84 -8.75
N PRO A 12 8.84 -14.49 -9.03
CA PRO A 12 9.36 -14.59 -10.40
C PRO A 12 8.60 -15.58 -11.29
N SER A 13 7.85 -16.52 -10.70
CA SER A 13 7.13 -17.56 -11.45
C SER A 13 5.65 -17.21 -11.64
N PRO A 14 5.01 -17.66 -12.74
CA PRO A 14 3.57 -17.55 -12.91
C PRO A 14 2.77 -18.18 -11.76
N THR A 15 3.26 -19.31 -11.22
CA THR A 15 2.67 -19.99 -10.06
C THR A 15 2.72 -19.10 -8.81
N GLY A 16 3.85 -18.44 -8.54
CA GLY A 16 3.97 -17.55 -7.40
C GLY A 16 3.10 -16.30 -7.53
N LEU A 17 3.00 -15.72 -8.72
CA LEU A 17 2.06 -14.62 -8.98
C LEU A 17 0.59 -15.04 -8.81
N ALA A 18 0.25 -16.27 -9.21
CA ALA A 18 -1.09 -16.82 -8.99
C ALA A 18 -1.37 -17.03 -7.49
N GLY A 19 -0.41 -17.56 -6.74
CA GLY A 19 -0.49 -17.71 -5.29
C GLY A 19 -0.67 -16.36 -4.58
N LEU A 20 0.09 -15.34 -4.98
CA LEU A 20 -0.08 -13.99 -4.46
C LEU A 20 -1.48 -13.42 -4.75
N ARG A 21 -1.98 -13.60 -5.97
CA ARG A 21 -3.34 -13.15 -6.33
C ARG A 21 -4.39 -13.80 -5.44
N GLN A 22 -4.30 -15.11 -5.26
CA GLN A 22 -5.24 -15.85 -4.40
C GLN A 22 -5.16 -15.39 -2.94
N PHE A 23 -3.95 -15.13 -2.43
CA PHE A 23 -3.75 -14.56 -1.10
C PHE A 23 -4.43 -13.19 -0.95
N LEU A 24 -4.17 -12.27 -1.87
CA LEU A 24 -4.79 -10.94 -1.87
C LEU A 24 -6.31 -11.01 -2.04
N GLU A 25 -6.82 -11.91 -2.87
CA GLU A 25 -8.25 -12.15 -3.05
C GLU A 25 -8.91 -12.65 -1.76
N SER A 26 -8.25 -13.54 -1.00
CA SER A 26 -8.77 -14.02 0.30
C SER A 26 -8.85 -12.89 1.31
N GLU A 27 -7.75 -12.14 1.47
CA GLU A 27 -7.65 -11.00 2.41
C GLU A 27 -8.71 -9.93 2.12
N VAL A 28 -8.89 -9.59 0.84
CA VAL A 28 -9.89 -8.61 0.40
C VAL A 28 -11.30 -9.18 0.53
N SER A 29 -11.53 -10.47 0.23
CA SER A 29 -12.86 -11.09 0.32
C SER A 29 -13.35 -11.17 1.77
N GLU A 30 -12.47 -11.49 2.71
CA GLU A 30 -12.79 -11.47 4.14
C GLU A 30 -13.20 -10.07 4.61
N HIS A 31 -12.48 -9.04 4.15
CA HIS A 31 -12.81 -7.64 4.44
C HIS A 31 -14.05 -7.13 3.70
N VAL A 32 -14.31 -7.57 2.47
CA VAL A 32 -15.48 -7.13 1.69
C VAL A 32 -16.74 -7.84 2.18
N ALA A 33 -16.64 -9.11 2.57
CA ALA A 33 -17.76 -9.85 3.16
C ALA A 33 -18.20 -9.28 4.52
N SER A 34 -17.27 -8.70 5.29
CA SER A 34 -17.62 -7.98 6.53
C SER A 34 -18.28 -6.62 6.28
N LEU A 35 -18.11 -6.01 5.10
CA LEU A 35 -18.66 -4.69 4.75
C LEU A 35 -20.14 -4.70 4.32
N GLY A 36 -20.74 -5.86 4.03
CA GLY A 36 -22.16 -5.99 3.67
C GLY A 36 -22.53 -5.41 2.30
N ASP A 37 -23.52 -6.01 1.63
CA ASP A 37 -23.92 -5.71 0.23
C ASP A 37 -24.81 -4.45 0.07
N GLY A 38 -24.69 -3.49 0.99
CA GLY A 38 -25.49 -2.26 1.01
C GLY A 38 -24.92 -1.19 0.07
N PRO A 39 -25.76 -0.29 -0.50
CA PRO A 39 -25.25 0.92 -1.13
C PRO A 39 -24.39 1.67 -0.10
N LEU A 40 -23.22 2.17 -0.54
CA LEU A 40 -22.32 2.95 0.31
C LEU A 40 -23.15 3.93 1.14
N PRO A 41 -23.19 3.77 2.47
CA PRO A 41 -23.92 4.69 3.29
C PRO A 41 -23.24 6.05 3.17
N SER A 42 -24.02 7.11 2.95
CA SER A 42 -23.54 8.50 2.96
C SER A 42 -22.96 8.92 4.32
N SER A 43 -22.99 8.03 5.30
CA SER A 43 -22.29 8.08 6.59
C SER A 43 -22.56 6.75 7.28
N SER A 44 -21.67 5.78 7.20
CA SER A 44 -21.59 4.74 8.23
C SER A 44 -20.16 4.66 8.72
N THR A 45 -19.90 5.45 9.76
CA THR A 45 -19.06 5.00 10.86
C THR A 45 -19.66 3.67 11.33
N GLU A 46 -18.91 2.57 11.23
CA GLU A 46 -19.07 1.55 12.27
C GLU A 46 -18.58 2.18 13.56
N GLY A 47 -19.50 2.92 14.20
CA GLY A 47 -19.36 3.37 15.56
C GLY A 47 -19.48 2.13 16.43
N GLY A 48 -18.35 1.46 16.64
CA GLY A 48 -18.11 0.85 17.93
C GLY A 48 -18.40 1.92 18.97
N SER A 49 -19.40 1.66 19.81
CA SER A 49 -19.83 2.53 20.91
C SER A 49 -18.62 3.24 21.52
N VAL A 50 -18.68 4.57 21.56
CA VAL A 50 -17.72 5.44 22.23
C VAL A 50 -17.71 5.08 23.71
N GLY A 51 -16.89 4.08 24.05
CA GLY A 51 -16.39 3.87 25.39
C GLY A 51 -15.14 4.72 25.53
N GLU A 52 -15.17 5.67 26.45
CA GLU A 52 -14.00 6.44 26.87
C GLU A 52 -12.86 5.45 27.20
N GLY A 53 -11.80 5.46 26.39
CA GLY A 53 -10.54 4.78 26.70
C GLY A 53 -10.13 3.57 25.85
N GLN A 54 -10.27 3.59 24.53
CA GLN A 54 -9.56 2.64 23.64
C GLN A 54 -8.77 3.35 22.54
N GLY A 55 -7.50 2.95 22.40
CA GLY A 55 -6.46 3.65 21.65
C GLY A 55 -6.66 3.68 20.14
N TYR A 56 -6.10 4.72 19.52
CA TYR A 56 -5.95 4.82 18.07
C TYR A 56 -5.20 3.57 17.55
N GLY A 57 -5.86 2.79 16.71
CA GLY A 57 -5.35 1.57 16.08
C GLY A 57 -6.37 1.13 15.04
N GLY A 58 -6.51 1.94 13.99
CA GLY A 58 -7.50 1.76 12.92
C GLY A 58 -6.85 1.46 11.58
N GLY A 59 -7.61 0.89 10.65
CA GLY A 59 -7.16 0.59 9.29
C GLY A 59 -8.29 0.00 8.47
N GLY A 60 -8.13 -0.09 7.15
CA GLY A 60 -9.17 -0.64 6.28
C GLY A 60 -8.76 -0.83 4.83
N ILE A 61 -9.67 -1.48 4.09
CA ILE A 61 -9.58 -1.66 2.65
C ILE A 61 -10.74 -0.88 2.02
N SER A 62 -10.47 -0.16 0.93
CA SER A 62 -11.50 0.52 0.14
C SER A 62 -11.35 0.15 -1.33
N VAL A 63 -12.47 0.00 -2.04
CA VAL A 63 -12.50 -0.49 -3.43
C VAL A 63 -13.12 0.54 -4.36
N ALA A 64 -12.60 0.62 -5.58
CA ALA A 64 -13.19 1.37 -6.68
C ALA A 64 -13.98 0.41 -7.56
N ARG A 65 -15.22 0.75 -7.88
CA ARG A 65 -16.09 -0.05 -8.75
C ARG A 65 -16.43 0.73 -10.01
N ASP A 66 -16.41 0.04 -11.15
CA ASP A 66 -17.06 0.53 -12.36
C ASP A 66 -18.57 0.35 -12.20
N VAL A 67 -19.30 1.47 -12.19
CA VAL A 67 -20.74 1.46 -11.91
C VAL A 67 -21.54 0.80 -13.04
N GLU A 68 -21.09 0.95 -14.28
CA GLU A 68 -21.80 0.40 -15.45
C GLU A 68 -21.73 -1.12 -15.49
N ARG A 69 -20.57 -1.70 -15.17
CA ARG A 69 -20.32 -3.15 -15.26
C ARG A 69 -20.42 -3.86 -13.91
N GLY A 70 -20.48 -3.11 -12.81
CA GLY A 70 -20.53 -3.66 -11.45
C GLY A 70 -19.24 -4.33 -10.98
N VAL A 71 -18.11 -4.11 -11.66
CA VAL A 71 -16.83 -4.78 -11.37
C VAL A 71 -15.92 -3.93 -10.49
N ILE A 72 -15.15 -4.55 -9.61
CA ILE A 72 -14.07 -3.89 -8.88
C ILE A 72 -12.92 -3.65 -9.85
N VAL A 73 -12.45 -2.41 -9.93
CA VAL A 73 -11.38 -1.97 -10.84
C VAL A 73 -10.10 -1.56 -10.11
N GLY A 74 -10.14 -1.51 -8.80
CA GLY A 74 -8.98 -1.25 -7.97
C GLY A 74 -9.31 -1.25 -6.48
N TYR A 75 -8.27 -1.27 -5.66
CA TYR A 75 -8.39 -1.17 -4.21
C TYR A 75 -7.24 -0.36 -3.61
N ILE A 76 -7.49 0.14 -2.40
CA ILE A 76 -6.51 0.78 -1.53
C ILE A 76 -6.56 0.14 -0.15
N ARG A 77 -5.40 -0.12 0.45
CA ARG A 77 -5.27 -0.47 1.85
C ARG A 77 -4.59 0.68 2.59
N TRP A 78 -5.16 1.02 3.75
CA TRP A 78 -4.63 2.05 4.61
C TRP A 78 -4.66 1.61 6.07
N ASP A 79 -3.68 2.08 6.84
CA ASP A 79 -3.52 1.76 8.26
C ASP A 79 -3.23 3.08 9.01
N VAL A 80 -3.72 3.23 10.23
CA VAL A 80 -3.41 4.35 11.12
C VAL A 80 -2.32 3.89 12.06
N GLU A 81 -1.12 4.39 11.84
CA GLU A 81 0.04 4.13 12.68
C GLU A 81 0.10 5.15 13.81
N VAL A 82 0.19 4.65 15.03
CA VAL A 82 0.12 5.44 16.24
C VAL A 82 1.41 5.23 17.00
N LYS A 83 2.06 6.34 17.35
CA LYS A 83 3.29 6.30 18.11
C LYS A 83 2.94 5.82 19.53
N SER A 84 3.45 4.66 19.92
CA SER A 84 3.39 4.24 21.31
C SER A 84 4.65 4.75 22.04
N ASP A 85 4.47 5.33 23.23
CA ASP A 85 5.57 5.75 24.10
C ASP A 85 6.32 4.57 24.75
N SER A 86 5.87 3.33 24.48
CA SER A 86 6.49 2.10 24.97
C SER A 86 7.28 1.42 23.85
N PRO A 87 8.57 1.09 24.03
CA PRO A 87 9.44 0.56 22.99
C PRO A 87 9.18 -0.92 22.63
N GLY A 88 7.92 -1.36 22.56
CA GLY A 88 7.61 -2.80 22.46
C GLY A 88 6.30 -3.22 21.83
N ASN A 89 5.53 -2.34 21.17
CA ASN A 89 4.31 -2.81 20.49
C ASN A 89 3.99 -2.07 19.18
N ALA A 90 5.00 -1.86 18.35
CA ALA A 90 4.81 -1.57 16.93
C ALA A 90 4.64 -2.89 16.15
N GLU A 91 3.67 -3.73 16.54
CA GLU A 91 3.23 -4.82 15.66
C GLU A 91 2.40 -4.20 14.53
N ASN A 92 3.13 -3.63 13.57
CA ASN A 92 2.61 -2.77 12.53
C ASN A 92 1.81 -3.60 11.51
N SER A 93 0.63 -3.15 11.13
CA SER A 93 -0.24 -3.82 10.14
C SER A 93 0.40 -3.93 8.74
N LYS A 94 1.41 -3.09 8.44
CA LYS A 94 2.31 -3.23 7.29
C LYS A 94 3.25 -4.44 7.46
N ALA A 95 3.82 -4.61 8.65
CA ALA A 95 4.57 -5.81 9.00
C ALA A 95 3.68 -7.05 8.94
N LYS A 96 2.39 -7.02 9.29
CA LYS A 96 1.55 -8.23 9.21
C LYS A 96 1.39 -8.79 7.79
N LEU A 97 1.39 -7.94 6.75
CA LEU A 97 1.34 -8.40 5.35
C LEU A 97 2.72 -8.62 4.74
N GLU A 98 3.75 -7.90 5.20
CA GLU A 98 5.14 -8.13 4.77
C GLU A 98 5.82 -9.26 5.56
N SER A 99 5.23 -9.69 6.69
CA SER A 99 5.77 -10.68 7.65
C SER A 99 4.87 -11.84 8.06
N GLY A 100 3.56 -11.77 7.85
CA GLY A 100 2.63 -12.89 7.96
C GLY A 100 2.26 -13.43 6.57
N ASP A 101 2.07 -14.75 6.49
CA ASP A 101 1.54 -15.60 5.39
C ASP A 101 2.02 -15.40 3.95
N ILE A 102 2.22 -14.18 3.44
CA ILE A 102 2.72 -13.91 2.10
C ILE A 102 4.10 -14.56 1.84
N ARG A 103 4.95 -14.61 2.88
CA ARG A 103 6.30 -15.22 2.80
C ARG A 103 6.22 -16.74 2.59
N PHE A 104 5.10 -17.33 2.96
CA PHE A 104 4.82 -18.75 2.81
C PHE A 104 4.02 -19.07 1.54
N VAL A 105 3.66 -18.06 0.74
CA VAL A 105 3.10 -18.28 -0.60
C VAL A 105 4.13 -18.98 -1.46
N GLU A 106 3.70 -20.06 -2.13
CA GLU A 106 4.55 -20.83 -3.03
C GLU A 106 5.21 -19.92 -4.08
N GLY A 107 6.52 -20.05 -4.28
CA GLY A 107 7.27 -19.22 -5.24
C GLY A 107 7.58 -17.80 -4.78
N CYS A 108 7.27 -17.45 -3.52
CA CYS A 108 7.76 -16.23 -2.89
C CYS A 108 9.28 -16.30 -2.67
N ARG A 109 9.98 -15.19 -2.94
CA ARG A 109 11.36 -14.94 -2.57
C ARG A 109 11.40 -13.98 -1.36
N PRO A 110 11.36 -14.51 -0.13
CA PRO A 110 11.20 -13.71 1.08
C PRO A 110 12.32 -12.68 1.28
N GLU A 111 13.51 -12.92 0.73
CA GLU A 111 14.64 -12.01 0.82
C GLU A 111 14.34 -10.62 0.21
N PHE A 112 13.48 -10.54 -0.82
CA PHE A 112 13.07 -9.25 -1.42
C PHE A 112 11.93 -8.57 -0.68
N LEU A 113 11.09 -9.33 0.04
CA LEU A 113 10.09 -8.76 0.94
C LEU A 113 10.78 -8.16 2.18
N GLU A 114 11.68 -8.92 2.80
CA GLU A 114 12.43 -8.52 3.99
C GLU A 114 13.40 -7.38 3.69
N GLY A 115 14.11 -7.46 2.56
CA GLY A 115 14.98 -6.38 2.09
C GLY A 115 14.22 -5.07 1.84
N TYR A 116 13.05 -5.15 1.20
CA TYR A 116 12.19 -3.99 1.02
C TYR A 116 11.71 -3.42 2.36
N ALA A 117 11.16 -4.26 3.25
CA ALA A 117 10.63 -3.84 4.55
C ALA A 117 11.70 -3.14 5.39
N THR A 118 12.91 -3.69 5.42
CA THR A 118 14.06 -3.10 6.13
C THR A 118 14.41 -1.72 5.57
N LEU A 119 14.56 -1.60 4.24
CA LEU A 119 14.93 -0.33 3.60
C LEU A 119 13.82 0.74 3.74
N ALA A 120 12.56 0.32 3.67
CA ALA A 120 11.41 1.21 3.85
C ALA A 120 11.35 1.74 5.28
N GLU A 121 11.53 0.89 6.29
CA GLU A 121 11.57 1.29 7.70
C GLU A 121 12.74 2.24 7.98
N GLU A 122 13.93 1.93 7.47
CA GLU A 122 15.09 2.82 7.59
C GLU A 122 14.84 4.18 6.93
N ALA A 123 14.23 4.21 5.74
CA ALA A 123 13.91 5.45 5.03
C ALA A 123 12.87 6.28 5.76
N LYS A 124 11.81 5.63 6.25
CA LYS A 124 10.81 6.26 7.11
C LYS A 124 11.46 6.84 8.36
N GLY A 125 12.30 6.09 9.07
CA GLY A 125 13.01 6.56 10.26
C GLY A 125 13.92 7.77 10.01
N ARG A 126 14.51 7.89 8.82
CA ARG A 126 15.30 9.07 8.42
C ARG A 126 14.47 10.32 8.15
N CYS A 127 13.28 10.16 7.56
CA CYS A 127 12.52 11.29 7.01
C CYS A 127 11.23 11.63 7.75
N PHE A 128 10.68 10.70 8.54
CA PHE A 128 9.35 10.79 9.12
C PHE A 128 9.19 9.82 10.32
N ASN A 129 9.46 10.30 11.53
CA ASN A 129 9.52 9.44 12.73
C ASN A 129 8.62 9.93 13.91
N GLU A 130 7.79 10.95 13.70
CA GLU A 130 7.39 11.81 14.84
C GLU A 130 5.88 12.03 15.04
N SER A 131 4.99 11.49 14.22
CA SER A 131 3.55 11.73 14.38
C SER A 131 2.69 10.50 14.09
N ASN A 132 1.55 10.39 14.79
CA ASN A 132 0.45 9.53 14.36
C ASN A 132 0.09 9.88 12.92
N HIS A 133 -0.15 8.88 12.08
CA HIS A 133 -0.34 9.11 10.65
C HIS A 133 -1.10 7.96 9.99
N TYR A 134 -1.71 8.26 8.86
CA TYR A 134 -2.18 7.25 7.93
C TYR A 134 -1.02 6.76 7.07
N CYS A 135 -0.98 5.46 6.81
CA CYS A 135 -0.02 4.82 5.91
C CYS A 135 -0.79 4.17 4.77
N LEU A 136 -0.44 4.48 3.52
CA LEU A 136 -0.99 3.78 2.35
C LEU A 136 -0.05 2.63 1.98
N THR A 137 -0.52 1.40 2.11
CA THR A 137 0.31 0.20 1.94
C THR A 137 0.13 -0.45 0.57
N PHE A 138 -1.10 -0.46 0.02
CA PHE A 138 -1.36 -0.94 -1.34
C PHE A 138 -2.29 0.01 -2.05
N VAL A 139 -1.93 0.40 -3.28
CA VAL A 139 -2.81 1.10 -4.21
C VAL A 139 -2.72 0.38 -5.55
N CYS A 140 -3.75 -0.39 -5.88
CA CYS A 140 -3.73 -1.29 -7.02
C CYS A 140 -4.90 -0.99 -7.94
N ILE A 141 -4.61 -0.67 -9.20
CA ILE A 141 -5.62 -0.47 -10.26
C ILE A 141 -5.41 -1.52 -11.34
N ASP A 142 -6.51 -2.18 -11.73
CA ASP A 142 -6.53 -3.11 -12.86
C ASP A 142 -5.93 -2.42 -14.10
N PRO A 143 -4.92 -3.01 -14.76
CA PRO A 143 -4.31 -2.46 -15.97
C PRO A 143 -5.29 -1.99 -17.04
N ALA A 144 -6.42 -2.68 -17.24
CA ALA A 144 -7.45 -2.31 -18.21
C ALA A 144 -8.20 -1.02 -17.85
N TRP A 145 -8.12 -0.60 -16.58
CA TRP A 145 -8.81 0.55 -15.99
C TRP A 145 -7.85 1.66 -15.54
N GLN A 146 -6.55 1.51 -15.77
CA GLN A 146 -5.56 2.56 -15.51
C GLN A 146 -5.80 3.81 -16.38
N GLY A 147 -5.30 4.96 -15.92
CA GLY A 147 -5.45 6.24 -16.62
C GLY A 147 -6.85 6.87 -16.53
N ARG A 148 -7.79 6.26 -15.80
CA ARG A 148 -9.19 6.73 -15.67
C ARG A 148 -9.51 7.41 -14.33
N GLY A 149 -8.48 7.67 -13.51
CA GLY A 149 -8.63 8.37 -12.23
C GLY A 149 -9.00 7.50 -11.02
N ALA A 150 -9.16 6.19 -11.16
CA ALA A 150 -9.48 5.29 -10.05
C ALA A 150 -8.47 5.37 -8.89
N GLY A 151 -7.16 5.41 -9.19
CA GLY A 151 -6.12 5.59 -8.17
C GLY A 151 -6.24 6.93 -7.43
N ALA A 152 -6.50 8.02 -8.16
CA ALA A 152 -6.72 9.33 -7.56
C ALA A 152 -7.96 9.38 -6.67
N LEU A 153 -9.04 8.71 -7.09
CA LEU A 153 -10.29 8.60 -6.33
C LEU A 153 -10.06 7.89 -4.99
N LEU A 154 -9.42 6.72 -5.03
CA LEU A 154 -9.12 5.94 -3.83
C LEU A 154 -8.19 6.67 -2.88
N THR A 155 -7.13 7.31 -3.38
CA THR A 155 -6.23 8.08 -2.53
C THR A 155 -6.94 9.26 -1.89
N ARG A 156 -7.77 10.02 -2.64
CA ARG A 156 -8.54 11.15 -2.08
C ARG A 156 -9.46 10.73 -0.95
N TYR A 157 -10.12 9.59 -1.08
CA TYR A 157 -10.96 9.05 -0.01
C TYR A 157 -10.18 8.93 1.31
N VAL A 158 -8.96 8.38 1.27
CA VAL A 158 -8.13 8.26 2.49
C VAL A 158 -7.60 9.63 2.96
N LEU A 159 -7.28 10.54 2.03
CA LEU A 159 -6.91 11.91 2.40
C LEU A 159 -8.05 12.64 3.13
N ASP A 160 -9.30 12.43 2.73
CA ASP A 160 -10.47 13.02 3.38
C ASP A 160 -10.66 12.48 4.81
N LEU A 161 -10.45 11.17 5.02
CA LEU A 161 -10.43 10.57 6.36
C LEU A 161 -9.31 11.17 7.23
N ALA A 162 -8.09 11.24 6.69
CA ALA A 162 -6.94 11.80 7.40
C ALA A 162 -7.11 13.30 7.69
N ALA A 163 -7.76 14.05 6.79
CA ALA A 163 -8.10 15.46 7.00
C ALA A 163 -9.07 15.64 8.17
N ALA A 164 -10.09 14.77 8.27
CA ALA A 164 -11.05 14.81 9.37
C ALA A 164 -10.37 14.57 10.73
N ASP A 165 -9.39 13.66 10.76
CA ASP A 165 -8.61 13.33 11.96
C ASP A 165 -7.48 14.33 12.24
N GLY A 166 -7.17 15.21 11.28
CA GLY A 166 -6.03 16.13 11.38
C GLY A 166 -4.68 15.41 11.36
N LEU A 167 -4.61 14.22 10.76
CA LEU A 167 -3.40 13.40 10.68
C LEU A 167 -2.77 13.47 9.28
N PRO A 168 -1.43 13.44 9.17
CA PRO A 168 -0.75 13.31 7.88
C PRO A 168 -0.92 11.92 7.26
N VAL A 169 -0.66 11.82 5.96
CA VAL A 169 -0.64 10.56 5.21
C VAL A 169 0.75 10.32 4.64
N TYR A 170 1.33 9.17 4.96
CA TYR A 170 2.64 8.72 4.50
C TYR A 170 2.50 7.53 3.54
N LEU A 171 3.40 7.44 2.56
CA LEU A 171 3.47 6.30 1.64
C LEU A 171 4.87 6.15 1.03
N GLU A 172 5.17 4.95 0.54
CA GLU A 172 6.24 4.69 -0.43
C GLU A 172 5.64 4.60 -1.85
N SER A 173 6.20 5.36 -2.80
CA SER A 173 5.76 5.39 -4.19
C SER A 173 6.87 5.02 -5.17
N THR A 174 6.57 4.05 -6.03
CA THR A 174 7.35 3.82 -7.25
C THR A 174 7.48 5.10 -8.07
N GLU A 175 8.60 5.27 -8.78
CA GLU A 175 8.87 6.48 -9.58
C GLU A 175 7.77 6.79 -10.60
N VAL A 176 7.14 5.77 -11.18
CA VAL A 176 6.02 5.92 -12.13
C VAL A 176 4.78 6.55 -11.49
N ALA A 177 4.53 6.30 -10.20
CA ALA A 177 3.36 6.80 -9.48
C ALA A 177 3.59 8.16 -8.80
N VAL A 178 4.83 8.62 -8.64
CA VAL A 178 5.16 9.93 -8.02
C VAL A 178 4.38 11.11 -8.63
N PRO A 179 4.22 11.24 -9.97
CA PRO A 179 3.45 12.34 -10.54
C PRO A 179 1.97 12.35 -10.14
N LEU A 180 1.36 11.20 -9.86
CA LEU A 180 0.00 11.10 -9.33
C LEU A 180 -0.06 11.70 -7.94
N TYR A 181 0.80 11.24 -7.03
CA TYR A 181 0.78 11.69 -5.63
C TYR A 181 1.13 13.18 -5.50
N ARG A 182 2.06 13.70 -6.31
CA ARG A 182 2.34 15.14 -6.37
C ARG A 182 1.10 15.96 -6.73
N LYS A 183 0.29 15.51 -7.70
CA LYS A 183 -0.98 16.18 -8.07
C LYS A 183 -2.01 16.15 -6.94
N LEU A 184 -1.90 15.18 -6.03
CA LEU A 184 -2.75 15.06 -4.84
C LEU A 184 -2.21 15.83 -3.62
N GLY A 185 -1.08 16.54 -3.77
CA GLY A 185 -0.51 17.38 -2.72
C GLY A 185 0.57 16.69 -1.88
N PHE A 186 0.99 15.47 -2.23
CA PHE A 186 2.12 14.85 -1.55
C PHE A 186 3.44 15.50 -1.96
N ARG A 187 4.36 15.61 -1.00
CA ARG A 187 5.75 15.99 -1.21
C ARG A 187 6.67 14.80 -1.01
N VAL A 188 7.76 14.74 -1.77
CA VAL A 188 8.83 13.75 -1.56
C VAL A 188 9.66 14.19 -0.37
N LEU A 189 9.92 13.26 0.56
CA LEU A 189 10.78 13.48 1.73
C LEU A 189 12.16 12.83 1.57
N ASP A 190 12.18 11.58 1.11
CA ASP A 190 13.39 10.77 0.90
C ASP A 190 13.09 9.67 -0.14
N GLY A 191 13.97 8.69 -0.28
CA GLY A 191 13.73 7.44 -0.98
C GLY A 191 14.76 6.38 -0.61
N PHE A 192 14.60 5.20 -1.20
CA PHE A 192 15.57 4.12 -1.09
C PHE A 192 15.65 3.34 -2.40
N GLU A 193 16.71 2.55 -2.52
CA GLU A 193 16.92 1.69 -3.67
C GLU A 193 17.39 0.30 -3.24
N MET A 194 17.01 -0.70 -4.04
CA MET A 194 17.33 -2.10 -3.80
C MET A 194 17.80 -2.74 -5.09
N ARG A 195 18.79 -3.64 -5.00
CA ARG A 195 19.17 -4.49 -6.12
C ARG A 195 18.13 -5.59 -6.30
N ILE A 196 17.64 -5.74 -7.52
CA ILE A 196 16.70 -6.81 -7.89
C ILE A 196 17.22 -7.54 -9.13
N PRO A 197 16.93 -8.83 -9.32
CA PRO A 197 17.17 -9.51 -10.58
C PRO A 197 16.53 -8.72 -11.72
N ARG A 198 17.12 -8.67 -12.91
CA ARG A 198 16.44 -8.12 -14.07
C ARG A 198 15.30 -9.04 -14.48
N LEU A 199 14.21 -8.42 -14.92
CA LEU A 199 13.16 -9.16 -15.61
C LEU A 199 13.76 -9.76 -16.88
N GLY A 200 13.87 -11.10 -16.93
CA GLY A 200 14.33 -11.81 -18.12
C GLY A 200 13.38 -11.56 -19.30
N PRO A 201 13.84 -11.77 -20.55
CA PRO A 201 12.95 -11.64 -21.70
C PRO A 201 11.74 -12.58 -21.55
N ALA A 202 10.54 -12.04 -21.83
CA ALA A 202 9.25 -12.67 -21.58
C ALA A 202 9.00 -14.00 -22.34
N ASP A 203 9.90 -14.38 -23.25
CA ASP A 203 9.81 -15.54 -24.15
C ASP A 203 10.93 -16.58 -23.94
N ALA A 204 11.75 -16.47 -22.90
CA ALA A 204 12.85 -17.42 -22.67
C ALA A 204 12.35 -18.77 -22.11
N SER A 205 11.65 -19.55 -22.93
CA SER A 205 11.87 -20.99 -22.92
C SER A 205 13.34 -21.21 -23.30
N VAL A 206 14.09 -21.88 -22.45
CA VAL A 206 15.52 -22.23 -22.56
C VAL A 206 16.52 -21.07 -22.42
N ALA A 207 16.92 -20.79 -21.18
CA ALA A 207 18.26 -20.30 -20.90
C ALA A 207 19.03 -21.41 -20.17
N GLU A 208 20.13 -21.83 -20.80
CA GLU A 208 21.03 -22.84 -20.29
C GLU A 208 21.63 -22.47 -18.93
N VAL A 209 21.92 -23.52 -18.16
CA VAL A 209 22.60 -23.47 -16.86
C VAL A 209 24.01 -22.87 -17.06
N GLY A 210 24.19 -21.58 -16.79
CA GLY A 210 25.53 -20.99 -16.84
C GLY A 210 25.70 -19.46 -16.81
N GLY A 211 24.65 -18.65 -16.62
CA GLY A 211 24.78 -17.20 -16.54
C GLY A 211 24.13 -16.65 -15.26
N GLY A 212 24.89 -15.93 -14.43
CA GLY A 212 24.34 -15.24 -13.27
C GLY A 212 23.22 -14.28 -13.66
N GLU A 213 22.17 -14.16 -12.84
CA GLU A 213 21.08 -13.22 -13.04
C GLU A 213 21.66 -11.79 -13.15
N GLU A 214 21.50 -11.12 -14.30
CA GLU A 214 21.90 -9.71 -14.39
C GLU A 214 21.05 -8.89 -13.41
N GLU A 215 21.67 -8.04 -12.59
CA GLU A 215 20.96 -7.25 -11.59
C GLU A 215 20.55 -5.87 -12.13
N GLY A 216 19.43 -5.36 -11.62
CA GLY A 216 18.86 -4.04 -11.87
C GLY A 216 18.60 -3.28 -10.55
N TRP A 217 18.18 -2.03 -10.67
CA TRP A 217 17.86 -1.17 -9.52
C TRP A 217 16.36 -0.93 -9.43
N TYR A 218 15.79 -1.22 -8.26
CA TYR A 218 14.46 -0.80 -7.84
C TYR A 218 14.54 0.47 -7.01
N ARG A 219 13.57 1.39 -7.14
CA ARG A 219 13.57 2.67 -6.42
C ARG A 219 12.17 3.05 -5.94
N GLU A 220 12.13 3.57 -4.72
CA GLU A 220 10.95 4.09 -4.06
C GLU A 220 11.18 5.53 -3.58
N LYS A 221 10.10 6.30 -3.53
CA LYS A 221 10.07 7.63 -2.91
C LYS A 221 9.16 7.62 -1.69
N CYS A 222 9.71 8.00 -0.54
CA CYS A 222 8.95 8.27 0.66
C CYS A 222 8.24 9.61 0.48
N MET A 223 6.91 9.61 0.56
CA MET A 223 6.09 10.79 0.30
C MET A 223 5.16 11.06 1.49
N LEU A 224 4.92 12.35 1.73
CA LEU A 224 4.07 12.82 2.81
C LEU A 224 3.05 13.83 2.29
N TRP A 225 1.81 13.66 2.70
CA TRP A 225 0.76 14.65 2.61
C TRP A 225 0.41 15.11 4.02
N THR A 226 0.18 16.40 4.18
CA THR A 226 -0.24 17.00 5.46
C THR A 226 -1.60 17.65 5.28
N PRO A 227 -2.53 17.50 6.24
CA PRO A 227 -3.83 18.12 6.14
C PRO A 227 -3.69 19.64 6.10
N PRO A 228 -4.55 20.35 5.35
CA PRO A 228 -4.57 21.79 5.37
C PRO A 228 -4.81 22.27 6.81
N SER A 229 -4.04 23.27 7.26
CA SER A 229 -4.31 23.94 8.54
C SER A 229 -5.78 24.36 8.56
N LYS A 230 -6.52 23.97 9.62
CA LYS A 230 -7.79 24.63 9.91
C LYS A 230 -7.48 26.11 10.02
N ALA A 231 -7.99 26.93 9.10
CA ALA A 231 -7.87 28.36 9.24
C ALA A 231 -8.46 28.74 10.60
N ASP A 232 -7.71 29.46 11.43
CA ASP A 232 -8.27 30.12 12.59
C ASP A 232 -9.38 31.07 12.11
N GLY A 233 -10.63 30.84 12.53
CA GLY A 233 -11.80 31.68 12.28
C GLY A 233 -13.01 30.87 11.80
N ASP A 234 -14.15 30.84 12.49
CA ASP A 234 -14.93 32.00 12.92
C ASP A 234 -15.15 32.09 14.44
N VAL A 235 -14.91 33.29 14.99
CA VAL A 235 -15.36 33.78 16.31
C VAL A 235 -16.65 34.56 16.12
#